data_AF-A0A9D5VZV2-F1
#
_entry.id   AF-A0A9D5VZV2-F1
#
_cell.length_a   1.000
_cell.length_b   1.000
_cell.length_c   1.000
_cell.angle_alpha   90.00
_cell.angle_beta   90.00
_cell.angle_gamma   90.00
#
_symmetry.space_group_name_H-M   'P 1'
#
loop_
_entity.id
_entity.type
_entity.pdbx_description
1 polymer ?
#
loop_
_entity_poly.entity_id
_entity_poly.type
_entity_poly.pdbx_seq_one_letter_code
_entity_poly.pdbx_strand_id
1 'polypeptide(L)'
;MGIKSLFKGKFLVLFVGIITTLLCAVILLSKPIFLRFLDGKVYDLFLISIHNTKKSSIPVIIDIDEKSLKRYGQWPWPRYRVALLLERLKALGVTAVGLDIVFSEGDRTSPLHIKQSLLTDLNLNIGFTGIPEGLMDNDKLLAKTLSNGPYVLGYKFLFEKEGLKNNNCVLNPVNISFIDEVPNSNKTSSLFEPSEVLCNIPVLSESAKGSGFYNTANDRDGTFRAVPLLMKYKDNYYPNLALATYLYAAGTNQLIIKRDQLGIKQIKA
;
A
#
# COMPACT_ATOMS: atom_id res chain seq x y z
N MET A 1 20.80 61.76 14.66
CA MET A 1 21.32 60.90 15.76
C MET A 1 21.96 59.67 15.11
N GLY A 2 23.28 59.66 14.99
CA GLY A 2 23.99 58.82 14.01
C GLY A 2 24.16 57.35 14.43
N ILE A 3 24.02 56.45 13.45
CA ILE A 3 24.30 55.00 13.51
C ILE A 3 25.61 54.66 14.24
N LYS A 4 26.61 55.56 14.21
CA LYS A 4 27.92 55.40 14.87
C LYS A 4 27.87 55.30 16.40
N SER A 5 26.81 55.79 17.07
CA SER A 5 26.67 55.73 18.54
C SER A 5 26.20 54.36 19.07
N LEU A 6 25.65 53.49 18.22
CA LEU A 6 25.22 52.15 18.61
C LEU A 6 26.40 51.14 18.67
N PHE A 7 27.55 51.47 18.07
CA PHE A 7 28.61 50.51 17.77
C PHE A 7 29.72 50.38 18.82
N LYS A 8 29.89 51.32 19.76
CA LYS A 8 31.06 51.33 20.68
C LYS A 8 31.02 50.36 21.86
N GLY A 9 30.05 49.44 21.92
CA GLY A 9 29.96 48.41 22.96
C GLY A 9 28.89 47.34 22.68
N LYS A 10 27.92 47.64 21.81
CA LYS A 10 26.88 46.68 21.37
C LYS A 10 27.24 45.94 20.07
N PHE A 11 28.38 46.26 19.44
CA PHE A 11 28.82 45.59 18.21
C PHE A 11 29.09 44.09 18.44
N LEU A 12 29.71 43.75 19.57
CA LEU A 12 29.94 42.35 19.95
C LEU A 12 28.61 41.59 20.13
N VAL A 13 27.63 42.21 20.77
CA VAL A 13 26.29 41.63 20.97
C VAL A 13 25.57 41.42 19.64
N LEU A 14 25.61 42.41 18.74
CA LEU A 14 25.02 42.31 17.40
C LEU A 14 25.73 41.25 16.55
N PHE A 15 27.06 41.19 16.60
CA PHE A 15 27.85 40.22 15.87
C PHE A 15 27.58 38.78 16.33
N VAL A 16 27.56 38.55 17.64
CA VAL A 16 27.18 37.25 18.22
C VAL A 16 25.75 36.88 17.83
N GLY A 17 24.80 37.80 17.92
CA GLY A 17 23.41 37.57 17.52
C GLY A 17 23.28 37.19 16.04
N ILE A 18 24.00 37.87 15.15
CA ILE A 18 24.03 37.54 13.72
C ILE A 18 24.65 36.15 13.51
N ILE A 19 25.78 35.84 14.15
CA ILE A 19 26.42 34.52 14.03
C ILE A 19 25.50 33.41 14.52
N THR A 20 24.86 33.56 15.68
CA THR A 20 23.93 32.56 16.21
C THR A 20 22.74 32.37 15.28
N THR A 21 22.18 33.47 14.74
CA THR A 21 21.07 33.40 13.77
C THR A 21 21.50 32.69 12.49
N LEU A 22 22.69 33.00 11.97
CA LEU A 22 23.23 32.39 10.76
C LEU A 22 23.52 30.89 10.99
N LEU A 23 24.06 30.53 12.15
CA LEU A 23 24.29 29.14 12.55
C LEU A 23 22.97 28.36 12.63
N CYS A 24 21.95 28.91 13.31
CA CYS A 24 20.63 28.31 13.36
C CYS A 24 20.01 28.18 11.96
N ALA A 25 20.15 29.20 11.10
CA ALA A 25 19.68 29.13 9.72
C ALA A 25 20.38 28.02 8.93
N VAL A 26 21.70 27.90 9.04
CA VAL A 26 22.47 26.81 8.40
C VAL A 26 22.04 25.45 8.92
N ILE A 27 21.84 25.30 10.22
CA ILE A 27 21.36 24.06 10.84
C ILE A 27 19.94 23.70 10.34
N LEU A 28 19.04 24.67 10.27
CA LEU A 28 17.66 24.48 9.79
C LEU A 28 17.58 24.18 8.30
N LEU A 29 18.46 24.78 7.49
CA LEU A 29 18.53 24.56 6.05
C LEU A 29 19.21 23.23 5.71
N SER A 30 20.28 22.86 6.42
CA SER A 30 20.97 21.59 6.20
C SER A 30 20.18 20.38 6.71
N LYS A 31 19.35 20.57 7.75
CA LYS A 31 18.58 19.51 8.44
C LYS A 31 19.47 18.29 8.69
N PRO A 32 20.49 18.40 9.57
CA PRO A 32 21.39 17.29 9.88
C PRO A 32 20.59 16.09 10.37
N ILE A 33 21.14 14.89 10.15
CA ILE A 33 20.46 13.61 10.42
C ILE A 33 19.92 13.55 11.85
N PHE A 34 20.69 14.02 12.84
CA PHE A 34 20.27 14.07 14.23
C PHE A 34 19.01 14.90 14.47
N LEU A 35 18.89 16.07 13.85
CA LEU A 35 17.69 16.91 14.00
C LEU A 35 16.47 16.29 13.32
N ARG A 36 16.63 15.65 12.16
CA ARG A 36 15.52 14.91 11.52
C ARG A 36 15.03 13.76 12.39
N PHE A 37 15.95 13.06 13.06
CA PHE A 37 15.59 12.01 14.00
C PHE A 37 14.80 12.56 15.20
N LEU A 38 15.26 13.65 15.81
CA LEU A 38 14.53 14.30 16.90
C LEU A 38 13.14 14.78 16.45
N ASP A 39 13.04 15.37 15.27
CA ASP A 39 11.77 15.81 14.68
C ASP A 39 10.80 14.63 14.51
N GLY A 40 11.27 13.50 13.97
CA GLY A 40 10.49 12.27 13.88
C GLY A 40 10.01 11.75 15.23
N LYS A 41 10.85 11.78 16.27
CA LYS A 41 10.46 11.38 17.64
C LYS A 41 9.44 12.32 18.27
N VAL A 42 9.60 13.63 18.08
CA VAL A 42 8.64 14.63 18.55
C VAL A 42 7.29 14.44 17.84
N TYR A 43 7.32 14.20 16.53
CA TYR A 43 6.14 13.87 15.74
C TYR A 43 5.44 12.60 16.24
N ASP A 44 6.19 11.53 16.53
CA ASP A 44 5.63 10.29 17.09
C ASP A 44 4.93 10.54 18.44
N LEU A 45 5.51 11.37 19.31
CA LEU A 45 4.88 11.78 20.58
C LEU A 45 3.58 12.57 20.35
N PHE A 46 3.57 13.48 19.38
CA PHE A 46 2.36 14.21 19.01
C PHE A 46 1.27 13.27 18.48
N LEU A 47 1.62 12.30 17.63
CA LEU A 47 0.66 11.32 17.13
C LEU A 47 -0.01 10.52 18.24
N ILE A 48 0.76 10.09 19.24
CA ILE A 48 0.23 9.36 20.41
C ILE A 48 -0.67 10.28 21.25
N SER A 49 -0.24 11.52 21.47
CA SER A 49 -0.98 12.49 22.30
C SER A 49 -2.29 12.97 21.67
N ILE A 50 -2.32 13.10 20.34
CA ILE A 50 -3.49 13.59 19.57
C ILE A 50 -4.44 12.44 19.18
N HIS A 51 -4.11 11.18 19.53
CA HIS A 51 -4.91 10.02 19.16
C HIS A 51 -6.35 10.12 19.70
N ASN A 52 -7.32 10.22 18.78
CA ASN A 52 -8.74 10.26 19.12
C ASN A 52 -9.22 8.85 19.50
N THR A 53 -9.65 8.66 20.74
CA THR A 53 -10.09 7.36 21.26
C THR A 53 -11.46 6.92 20.77
N LYS A 54 -12.19 7.78 20.04
CA LYS A 54 -13.47 7.40 19.42
C LYS A 54 -13.24 6.39 18.29
N LYS A 55 -13.54 5.12 18.58
CA LYS A 55 -13.48 4.04 17.59
C LYS A 55 -14.63 4.18 16.60
N SER A 56 -14.31 4.19 15.31
CA SER A 56 -15.30 3.99 14.25
C SER A 56 -15.65 2.49 14.15
N SER A 57 -16.86 2.17 13.74
CA SER A 57 -17.25 0.80 13.37
C SER A 57 -16.74 0.39 11.99
N ILE A 58 -16.21 1.34 11.21
CA ILE A 58 -15.70 1.13 9.85
C ILE A 58 -14.37 1.90 9.69
N PRO A 59 -13.30 1.28 9.14
CA PRO A 59 -13.24 -0.09 8.63
C PRO A 59 -13.17 -1.14 9.75
N VAL A 60 -13.56 -2.38 9.42
CA VAL A 60 -13.31 -3.57 10.26
C VAL A 60 -12.06 -4.25 9.73
N ILE A 61 -11.09 -4.50 10.62
CA ILE A 61 -9.85 -5.23 10.28
C ILE A 61 -10.03 -6.69 10.68
N ILE A 62 -9.80 -7.59 9.73
CA ILE A 62 -9.80 -9.04 9.96
C ILE A 62 -8.36 -9.51 9.85
N ASP A 63 -7.76 -9.78 11.01
CA ASP A 63 -6.37 -10.21 11.10
C ASP A 63 -6.25 -11.74 11.14
N ILE A 64 -5.16 -12.28 10.59
CA ILE A 64 -4.79 -13.69 10.69
C ILE A 64 -3.75 -13.81 11.80
N ASP A 65 -4.25 -13.80 13.03
CA ASP A 65 -3.42 -13.83 14.23
C ASP A 65 -2.98 -15.24 14.64
N GLU A 66 -2.09 -15.34 15.64
CA GLU A 66 -1.62 -16.62 16.18
C GLU A 66 -2.76 -17.52 16.67
N LYS A 67 -3.84 -16.94 17.21
CA LYS A 67 -5.02 -17.71 17.65
C LYS A 67 -5.73 -18.36 16.47
N SER A 68 -5.86 -17.62 15.37
CA SER A 68 -6.41 -18.11 14.11
C SER A 68 -5.53 -19.19 13.50
N LEU A 69 -4.21 -19.01 13.48
CA LEU A 69 -3.27 -20.02 13.00
C LEU A 69 -3.27 -21.27 13.87
N LYS A 70 -3.38 -21.14 15.20
CA LYS A 70 -3.51 -22.29 16.11
C LYS A 70 -4.79 -23.08 15.86
N ARG A 71 -5.89 -22.40 15.48
CA ARG A 71 -7.20 -23.04 15.24
C ARG A 71 -7.33 -23.64 13.85
N TYR A 72 -6.82 -22.96 12.82
CA TYR A 72 -7.04 -23.32 11.41
C TYR A 72 -5.81 -23.86 10.70
N GLY A 73 -4.65 -23.85 11.36
CA GLY A 73 -3.37 -24.29 10.81
C GLY A 73 -2.51 -23.15 10.28
N GLN A 74 -1.29 -23.53 9.90
CA GLN A 74 -0.24 -22.61 9.47
C GLN A 74 -0.58 -21.84 8.18
N TRP A 75 -0.09 -20.61 8.09
CA TRP A 75 -0.10 -19.81 6.87
C TRP A 75 1.01 -20.26 5.88
N PRO A 76 0.80 -20.29 4.56
CA PRO A 76 -0.41 -19.87 3.85
C PRO A 76 -1.56 -20.86 3.96
N TRP A 77 -2.77 -20.34 4.18
CA TRP A 77 -3.96 -21.18 4.16
C TRP A 77 -4.27 -21.69 2.73
N PRO A 78 -4.92 -22.87 2.62
CA PRO A 78 -5.54 -23.30 1.37
C PRO A 78 -6.50 -22.23 0.81
N ARG A 79 -6.50 -22.03 -0.51
CA ARG A 79 -7.29 -20.99 -1.17
C ARG A 79 -8.79 -21.26 -1.08
N TYR A 80 -9.22 -22.51 -0.90
CA TYR A 80 -10.62 -22.82 -0.57
C TYR A 80 -11.05 -22.21 0.76
N ARG A 81 -10.16 -22.10 1.75
CA ARG A 81 -10.48 -21.54 3.06
C ARG A 81 -10.62 -20.03 2.98
N VAL A 82 -9.74 -19.39 2.21
CA VAL A 82 -9.85 -17.96 1.89
C VAL A 82 -11.18 -17.70 1.18
N ALA A 83 -11.52 -18.51 0.17
CA ALA A 83 -12.80 -18.43 -0.54
C ALA A 83 -14.01 -18.53 0.42
N LEU A 84 -14.01 -19.51 1.34
CA LEU A 84 -15.08 -19.65 2.34
C LEU A 84 -15.19 -18.45 3.28
N LEU A 85 -14.06 -17.86 3.69
CA LEU A 85 -14.06 -16.64 4.50
C LEU A 85 -14.69 -15.49 3.72
N LEU A 86 -14.27 -15.29 2.48
CA LEU A 86 -14.80 -14.24 1.61
C LEU A 86 -16.31 -14.40 1.38
N GLU A 87 -16.78 -15.60 1.02
CA GLU A 87 -18.22 -15.87 0.86
C GLU A 87 -19.03 -15.55 2.13
N ARG A 88 -18.48 -15.83 3.32
CA ARG A 88 -19.13 -15.43 4.58
C ARG A 88 -19.20 -13.92 4.74
N LEU A 89 -18.13 -13.19 4.41
CA LEU A 89 -18.13 -11.72 4.46
C LEU A 89 -19.15 -11.14 3.49
N LYS A 90 -19.23 -11.67 2.27
CA LYS A 90 -20.27 -11.29 1.31
C LYS A 90 -21.67 -11.57 1.83
N ALA A 91 -21.91 -12.72 2.44
CA ALA A 91 -23.20 -13.07 3.05
C ALA A 91 -23.58 -12.12 4.21
N LEU A 92 -22.60 -11.54 4.89
CA LEU A 92 -22.80 -10.50 5.92
C LEU A 92 -23.08 -9.10 5.32
N GLY A 93 -23.05 -8.93 4.00
CA GLY A 93 -23.42 -7.68 3.35
C GLY A 93 -22.32 -6.61 3.33
N VAL A 94 -21.04 -7.01 3.38
CA VAL A 94 -19.92 -6.06 3.26
C VAL A 94 -19.95 -5.28 1.93
N THR A 95 -19.66 -3.99 1.98
CA THR A 95 -19.65 -3.11 0.78
C THR A 95 -18.39 -3.30 -0.06
N ALA A 96 -17.23 -3.48 0.58
CA ALA A 96 -15.95 -3.73 -0.06
C ALA A 96 -14.99 -4.45 0.90
N VAL A 97 -14.08 -5.27 0.37
CA VAL A 97 -13.05 -5.97 1.13
C VAL A 97 -11.72 -5.86 0.39
N GLY A 98 -10.75 -5.21 1.03
CA GLY A 98 -9.36 -5.19 0.58
C GLY A 98 -8.59 -6.36 1.18
N LEU A 99 -7.89 -7.12 0.35
CA LEU A 99 -7.04 -8.22 0.79
C LEU A 99 -5.58 -7.76 0.83
N ASP A 100 -5.02 -7.56 2.02
CA ASP A 100 -3.59 -7.27 2.21
C ASP A 100 -2.73 -8.54 2.12
N ILE A 101 -2.87 -9.24 0.98
CA ILE A 101 -2.27 -10.54 0.71
C ILE A 101 -1.94 -10.60 -0.78
N VAL A 102 -0.78 -11.14 -1.13
CA VAL A 102 -0.42 -11.45 -2.52
C VAL A 102 -0.33 -12.96 -2.73
N PHE A 103 -1.07 -13.46 -3.71
CA PHE A 103 -1.11 -14.86 -4.15
C PHE A 103 -0.28 -15.02 -5.43
N SER A 104 1.04 -14.80 -5.32
CA SER A 104 1.97 -14.83 -6.46
C SER A 104 2.23 -16.22 -7.02
N GLU A 105 1.86 -17.26 -6.27
CA GLU A 105 2.04 -18.66 -6.64
C GLU A 105 0.74 -19.45 -6.46
N GLY A 106 0.60 -20.49 -7.28
CA GLY A 106 -0.55 -21.39 -7.21
C GLY A 106 -0.66 -22.13 -5.88
N ASP A 107 -1.89 -22.51 -5.52
CA ASP A 107 -2.16 -23.23 -4.29
C ASP A 107 -1.64 -24.68 -4.35
N ARG A 108 -0.56 -24.93 -3.62
CA ARG A 108 0.07 -26.25 -3.46
C ARG A 108 -0.81 -27.28 -2.76
N THR A 109 -1.89 -26.85 -2.10
CA THR A 109 -2.84 -27.72 -1.40
C THR A 109 -4.03 -28.13 -2.27
N SER A 110 -4.10 -27.67 -3.52
CA SER A 110 -5.12 -28.10 -4.47
C SER A 110 -4.97 -29.60 -4.78
N PRO A 111 -6.05 -30.40 -4.76
CA PRO A 111 -5.99 -31.82 -5.15
C PRO A 111 -5.31 -32.04 -6.51
N LEU A 112 -5.59 -31.18 -7.49
CA LEU A 112 -4.93 -31.23 -8.81
C LEU A 112 -3.40 -31.08 -8.71
N HIS A 113 -2.93 -30.12 -7.91
CA HIS A 113 -1.51 -29.86 -7.71
C HIS A 113 -0.84 -31.01 -6.95
N ILE A 114 -1.48 -31.52 -5.89
CA ILE A 114 -0.98 -32.66 -5.11
C ILE A 114 -0.83 -33.90 -5.99
N LYS A 115 -1.85 -34.21 -6.82
CA LYS A 115 -1.79 -35.30 -7.80
C LYS A 115 -0.58 -35.14 -8.72
N GLN A 116 -0.37 -33.93 -9.24
CA GLN A 116 0.71 -33.65 -10.19
C GLN A 116 2.09 -33.74 -9.51
N SER A 117 2.27 -33.17 -8.33
CA SER A 117 3.54 -33.27 -7.59
C SER A 117 3.89 -34.71 -7.22
N LEU A 118 2.95 -35.51 -6.74
CA LEU A 118 3.22 -36.92 -6.42
C LEU A 118 3.55 -37.76 -7.66
N LEU A 119 2.93 -37.45 -8.79
CA LEU A 119 3.29 -38.08 -10.07
C LEU A 119 4.70 -37.67 -10.52
N THR A 120 5.06 -36.40 -10.41
CA THR A 120 6.38 -35.91 -10.83
C THR A 120 7.52 -36.35 -9.91
N ASP A 121 7.32 -36.26 -8.60
CA ASP A 121 8.40 -36.43 -7.62
C ASP A 121 8.57 -37.89 -7.20
N LEU A 122 7.48 -38.66 -7.18
CA LEU A 122 7.46 -40.04 -6.69
C LEU A 122 6.95 -41.06 -7.72
N ASN A 123 6.57 -40.62 -8.93
CA ASN A 123 5.95 -41.46 -9.97
C ASN A 123 4.67 -42.18 -9.49
N LEU A 124 3.93 -41.56 -8.56
CA LEU A 124 2.68 -42.10 -8.00
C LEU A 124 1.46 -41.47 -8.69
N ASN A 125 0.77 -42.26 -9.50
CA ASN A 125 -0.50 -41.84 -10.10
C ASN A 125 -1.65 -42.07 -9.12
N ILE A 126 -1.93 -41.08 -8.28
CA ILE A 126 -3.06 -41.10 -7.36
C ILE A 126 -4.31 -40.47 -7.98
N GLY A 127 -5.48 -40.93 -7.54
CA GLY A 127 -6.77 -40.34 -7.85
C GLY A 127 -7.46 -39.80 -6.60
N PHE A 128 -8.25 -38.74 -6.76
CA PHE A 128 -9.17 -38.27 -5.73
C PHE A 128 -10.59 -38.69 -6.12
N THR A 129 -11.32 -39.33 -5.20
CA THR A 129 -12.71 -39.73 -5.40
C THR A 129 -13.63 -38.90 -4.50
N GLY A 130 -14.85 -38.63 -4.96
CA GLY A 130 -15.85 -37.87 -4.19
C GLY A 130 -15.62 -36.35 -4.10
N ILE A 131 -14.57 -35.82 -4.74
CA ILE A 131 -14.35 -34.36 -4.85
C ILE A 131 -15.08 -33.86 -6.10
N PRO A 132 -16.02 -32.89 -5.97
CA PRO A 132 -16.60 -32.22 -7.12
C PRO A 132 -15.53 -31.57 -7.99
N GLU A 133 -15.71 -31.57 -9.31
CA GLU A 133 -14.72 -31.03 -10.26
C GLU A 133 -14.31 -29.58 -9.93
N GLY A 134 -15.25 -28.75 -9.51
CA GLY A 134 -15.00 -27.35 -9.11
C GLY A 134 -14.18 -27.16 -7.82
N LEU A 135 -13.89 -28.23 -7.08
CA LEU A 135 -13.07 -28.22 -5.86
C LEU A 135 -11.71 -28.92 -6.05
N MET A 136 -11.39 -29.36 -7.27
CA MET A 136 -10.08 -29.95 -7.58
C MET A 136 -8.95 -28.91 -7.65
N ASP A 137 -9.31 -27.66 -7.90
CA ASP A 137 -8.40 -26.53 -8.07
C ASP A 137 -8.86 -25.37 -7.17
N ASN A 138 -8.11 -25.13 -6.09
CA ASN A 138 -8.47 -24.13 -5.10
C ASN A 138 -8.29 -22.70 -5.64
N ASP A 139 -7.39 -22.49 -6.60
CA ASP A 139 -7.18 -21.17 -7.21
C ASP A 139 -8.39 -20.81 -8.09
N LYS A 140 -8.94 -21.77 -8.85
CA LYS A 140 -10.20 -21.57 -9.60
C LYS A 140 -11.39 -21.30 -8.68
N LEU A 141 -11.46 -21.99 -7.54
CA LEU A 141 -12.51 -21.74 -6.54
C LEU A 141 -12.42 -20.32 -5.96
N LEU A 142 -11.22 -19.88 -5.61
CA LEU A 142 -11.00 -18.52 -5.12
C LEU A 142 -11.28 -17.49 -6.21
N ALA A 143 -10.84 -17.72 -7.45
CA ALA A 143 -11.14 -16.89 -8.61
C ALA A 143 -12.66 -16.70 -8.81
N LYS A 144 -13.43 -17.79 -8.74
CA LYS A 144 -14.90 -17.73 -8.80
C LYS A 144 -15.50 -16.93 -7.65
N THR A 145 -14.91 -17.00 -6.47
CA THR A 145 -15.36 -16.20 -5.31
C THR A 145 -15.08 -14.72 -5.55
N LEU A 146 -13.87 -14.40 -6.02
CA LEU A 146 -13.42 -13.04 -6.29
C LEU A 146 -14.30 -12.32 -7.34
N SER A 147 -14.68 -13.02 -8.41
CA SER A 147 -15.52 -12.45 -9.47
C SER A 147 -16.95 -12.12 -9.01
N ASN A 148 -17.43 -12.83 -7.99
CA ASN A 148 -18.80 -12.74 -7.49
C ASN A 148 -18.98 -11.79 -6.31
N GLY A 149 -17.93 -11.12 -5.83
CA GLY A 149 -18.06 -10.24 -4.67
C GLY A 149 -17.26 -8.95 -4.75
N PRO A 150 -17.32 -8.15 -3.69
CA PRO A 150 -16.76 -6.81 -3.67
C PRO A 150 -15.30 -6.81 -3.20
N TYR A 151 -14.45 -7.58 -3.88
CA TYR A 151 -13.07 -7.84 -3.45
C TYR A 151 -12.05 -7.05 -4.25
N VAL A 152 -11.09 -6.48 -3.53
CA VAL A 152 -9.94 -5.76 -4.06
C VAL A 152 -8.68 -6.50 -3.65
N LEU A 153 -7.89 -6.95 -4.63
CA LEU A 153 -6.66 -7.70 -4.36
C LEU A 153 -5.47 -6.79 -4.08
N GLY A 154 -4.72 -7.14 -3.03
CA GLY A 154 -3.42 -6.55 -2.75
C GLY A 154 -2.36 -7.03 -3.73
N TYR A 155 -1.39 -6.15 -3.99
CA TYR A 155 -0.14 -6.49 -4.67
C TYR A 155 0.98 -5.57 -4.17
N LYS A 156 2.22 -5.85 -4.57
CA LYS A 156 3.39 -5.08 -4.14
C LYS A 156 4.18 -4.58 -5.34
N PHE A 157 4.47 -3.29 -5.37
CA PHE A 157 5.46 -2.72 -6.29
C PHE A 157 6.88 -2.91 -5.77
N LEU A 158 7.84 -3.07 -6.66
CA LEU A 158 9.26 -3.17 -6.36
C LEU A 158 10.00 -2.02 -7.04
N PHE A 159 10.86 -1.35 -6.27
CA PHE A 159 11.66 -0.23 -6.78
C PHE A 159 12.98 -0.68 -7.39
N GLU A 160 13.52 -1.79 -6.89
CA GLU A 160 14.67 -2.48 -7.44
C GLU A 160 14.21 -3.58 -8.39
N LYS A 161 14.99 -3.85 -9.43
CA LYS A 161 14.71 -4.92 -10.38
C LYS A 161 15.13 -6.25 -9.77
N GLU A 162 14.18 -7.10 -9.43
CA GLU A 162 14.43 -8.43 -8.87
C GLU A 162 14.40 -9.52 -9.96
N GLY A 163 14.14 -9.14 -11.22
CA GLY A 163 14.14 -10.09 -12.34
C GLY A 163 12.91 -11.00 -12.31
N LEU A 164 11.80 -10.51 -11.79
CA LEU A 164 10.54 -11.26 -11.77
C LEU A 164 10.11 -11.62 -13.20
N LYS A 165 9.92 -12.91 -13.47
CA LYS A 165 9.36 -13.43 -14.72
C LYS A 165 7.83 -13.25 -14.76
N ASN A 166 7.34 -12.03 -14.64
CA ASN A 166 5.89 -11.77 -14.62
C ASN A 166 5.44 -11.11 -15.93
N ASN A 167 4.97 -11.92 -16.89
CA ASN A 167 4.54 -11.41 -18.18
C ASN A 167 3.06 -10.95 -18.22
N ASN A 168 2.17 -11.40 -17.32
CA ASN A 168 0.73 -11.16 -17.47
C ASN A 168 0.04 -10.77 -16.15
N CYS A 169 0.49 -9.70 -15.48
CA CYS A 169 -0.24 -9.15 -14.34
C CYS A 169 -1.39 -8.27 -14.83
N VAL A 170 -2.63 -8.58 -14.43
CA VAL A 170 -3.77 -7.66 -14.60
C VAL A 170 -3.86 -6.78 -13.36
N LEU A 171 -3.69 -5.48 -13.55
CA LEU A 171 -3.83 -4.47 -12.51
C LEU A 171 -4.96 -3.51 -12.91
N ASN A 172 -5.63 -2.92 -11.93
CA ASN A 172 -6.72 -1.97 -12.12
C ASN A 172 -6.22 -0.54 -11.87
N PRO A 173 -5.90 0.23 -12.92
CA PRO A 173 -5.50 1.62 -12.77
C PRO A 173 -6.69 2.53 -12.43
N VAL A 174 -6.40 3.69 -11.86
CA VAL A 174 -7.35 4.78 -11.59
C VAL A 174 -7.24 5.88 -12.63
N ASN A 175 -8.38 6.46 -12.99
CA ASN A 175 -8.42 7.61 -13.89
C ASN A 175 -8.21 8.89 -13.08
N ILE A 176 -7.20 9.68 -13.47
CA ILE A 176 -6.84 10.89 -12.74
C ILE A 176 -7.04 12.13 -13.61
N SER A 177 -7.75 13.11 -13.07
CA SER A 177 -7.80 14.48 -13.59
C SER A 177 -6.99 15.41 -12.68
N PHE A 178 -6.00 16.09 -13.25
CA PHE A 178 -5.19 17.06 -12.53
C PHE A 178 -5.76 18.47 -12.68
N ILE A 179 -5.80 19.21 -11.57
CA ILE A 179 -6.14 20.64 -11.53
C ILE A 179 -4.93 21.36 -10.92
N ASP A 180 -4.25 22.16 -11.73
CA ASP A 180 -3.08 22.94 -11.30
C ASP A 180 -3.52 24.35 -10.91
N GLU A 181 -3.27 24.76 -9.66
CA GLU A 181 -3.58 26.12 -9.19
C GLU A 181 -2.69 27.18 -9.86
N VAL A 182 -1.52 26.78 -10.38
CA VAL A 182 -0.60 27.65 -11.10
C VAL A 182 -0.45 27.13 -12.54
N PRO A 183 -0.92 27.87 -13.56
CA PRO A 183 -0.72 27.52 -14.96
C PRO A 183 0.78 27.39 -15.28
N ASN A 184 1.19 26.35 -16.02
CA ASN A 184 2.57 26.09 -16.42
C ASN A 184 3.58 25.81 -15.29
N SER A 185 3.14 25.38 -14.10
CA SER A 185 4.09 24.69 -13.21
C SER A 185 4.42 23.32 -13.82
N ASN A 186 5.46 23.26 -14.66
CA ASN A 186 6.11 22.03 -15.12
C ASN A 186 6.82 21.31 -13.95
N LYS A 187 6.16 21.20 -12.81
CA LYS A 187 6.52 20.29 -11.74
C LYS A 187 5.52 19.16 -11.80
N THR A 188 5.95 18.10 -12.49
CA THR A 188 5.43 16.77 -12.20
C THR A 188 5.53 16.60 -10.69
N SER A 189 4.39 16.55 -10.00
CA SER A 189 4.33 15.95 -8.67
C SER A 189 4.97 14.58 -8.83
N SER A 190 6.21 14.41 -8.35
CA SER A 190 6.98 13.19 -8.58
C SER A 190 6.34 12.09 -7.75
N LEU A 191 5.32 11.47 -8.31
CA LEU A 191 4.78 10.23 -7.78
C LEU A 191 5.91 9.20 -7.78
N PHE A 192 5.80 8.24 -6.87
CA PHE A 192 6.69 7.10 -6.88
C PHE A 192 6.51 6.33 -8.19
N GLU A 193 7.62 6.07 -8.88
CA GLU A 193 7.67 5.31 -10.12
C GLU A 193 8.43 3.99 -9.87
N PRO A 194 7.73 2.91 -9.49
CA PRO A 194 8.35 1.62 -9.26
C PRO A 194 8.81 0.96 -10.57
N SER A 195 9.75 0.02 -10.45
CA SER A 195 10.37 -0.68 -11.59
C SER A 195 9.62 -1.96 -11.97
N GLU A 196 9.15 -2.72 -10.96
CA GLU A 196 8.54 -4.04 -11.13
C GLU A 196 7.31 -4.20 -10.24
N VAL A 197 6.55 -5.27 -10.46
CA VAL A 197 5.36 -5.61 -9.67
C VAL A 197 5.33 -7.09 -9.32
N LEU A 198 5.19 -7.37 -8.03
CA LEU A 198 4.83 -8.66 -7.47
C LEU A 198 3.31 -8.74 -7.39
N CYS A 199 2.70 -9.44 -8.33
CA CYS A 199 1.25 -9.54 -8.49
C CYS A 199 0.72 -10.93 -8.13
N ASN A 200 -0.60 -11.04 -8.07
CA ASN A 200 -1.31 -12.31 -7.95
C ASN A 200 -1.21 -13.11 -9.26
N ILE A 201 -1.34 -14.43 -9.19
CA ILE A 201 -1.43 -15.29 -10.39
C ILE A 201 -2.56 -14.81 -11.34
N PRO A 202 -2.43 -14.98 -12.67
CA PRO A 202 -3.38 -14.44 -13.65
C PRO A 202 -4.84 -14.78 -13.36
N VAL A 203 -5.14 -16.04 -13.03
CA VAL A 203 -6.52 -16.50 -12.74
C VAL A 203 -7.20 -15.73 -11.61
N LEU A 204 -6.43 -15.24 -10.63
CA LEU A 204 -6.97 -14.44 -9.51
C LEU A 204 -7.05 -12.96 -9.88
N SER A 205 -6.00 -12.42 -10.50
CA SER A 205 -5.95 -10.99 -10.87
C SER A 205 -6.99 -10.61 -11.93
N GLU A 206 -7.28 -11.49 -12.88
CA GLU A 206 -8.35 -11.32 -13.88
C GLU A 206 -9.75 -11.41 -13.28
N SER A 207 -9.90 -12.13 -12.17
CA SER A 207 -11.21 -12.36 -11.54
C SER A 207 -11.62 -11.27 -10.56
N ALA A 208 -10.66 -10.59 -9.95
CA ALA A 208 -10.94 -9.51 -9.02
C ALA A 208 -11.36 -8.23 -9.75
N LYS A 209 -12.33 -7.51 -9.19
CA LYS A 209 -12.86 -6.27 -9.79
C LYS A 209 -12.03 -5.03 -9.46
N GLY A 210 -11.03 -5.17 -8.59
CA GLY A 210 -10.14 -4.10 -8.20
C GLY A 210 -8.81 -4.65 -7.68
N SER A 211 -7.79 -3.80 -7.73
CA SER A 211 -6.47 -4.09 -7.20
C SER A 211 -5.88 -2.82 -6.59
N GLY A 212 -5.11 -2.96 -5.52
CA GLY A 212 -4.34 -1.84 -4.98
C GLY A 212 -3.04 -2.28 -4.32
N PHE A 213 -2.04 -1.41 -4.36
CA PHE A 213 -0.74 -1.74 -3.79
C PHE A 213 -0.74 -1.52 -2.27
N TYR A 214 -0.03 -2.35 -1.51
CA TYR A 214 0.11 -2.19 -0.04
C TYR A 214 1.51 -1.74 0.40
N ASN A 215 2.35 -1.28 -0.55
CA ASN A 215 3.68 -0.77 -0.28
C ASN A 215 3.72 0.22 0.89
N THR A 216 4.68 0.00 1.78
CA THR A 216 5.05 0.91 2.85
C THR A 216 6.32 1.66 2.46
N ALA A 217 6.36 2.96 2.71
CA ALA A 217 7.61 3.71 2.65
C ALA A 217 8.21 3.73 4.05
N ASN A 218 9.42 3.21 4.21
CA ASN A 218 10.12 3.26 5.48
C ASN A 218 10.85 4.59 5.56
N ASP A 219 10.73 5.27 6.69
CA ASP A 219 11.67 6.35 6.99
C ASP A 219 13.07 5.78 7.19
N ARG A 220 14.09 6.64 7.12
CA ARG A 220 15.50 6.25 7.29
C ARG A 220 15.80 5.56 8.62
N ASP A 221 14.95 5.77 9.63
CA ASP A 221 15.05 5.16 10.95
C ASP A 221 14.24 3.85 11.07
N GLY A 222 13.67 3.35 9.97
CA GLY A 222 12.88 2.11 9.93
C GLY A 222 11.45 2.24 10.45
N THR A 223 11.01 3.43 10.88
CA THR A 223 9.65 3.65 11.35
C THR A 223 8.72 3.95 10.18
N PHE A 224 7.50 3.40 10.22
CA PHE A 224 6.47 3.65 9.21
C PHE A 224 5.63 4.86 9.61
N ARG A 225 5.83 6.01 8.97
CA ARG A 225 5.04 7.24 9.24
C ARG A 225 4.15 7.66 8.07
N ALA A 226 4.45 7.20 6.87
CA ALA A 226 3.72 7.55 5.67
C ALA A 226 3.57 6.35 4.74
N VAL A 227 2.42 6.29 4.07
CA VAL A 227 2.19 5.37 2.95
C VAL A 227 1.82 6.19 1.72
N PRO A 228 2.37 5.86 0.53
CA PRO A 228 1.95 6.50 -0.70
C PRO A 228 0.50 6.11 -1.02
N LEU A 229 -0.34 7.09 -1.36
CA LEU A 229 -1.72 6.85 -1.79
C LEU A 229 -1.83 6.49 -3.27
N LEU A 230 -0.89 6.98 -4.07
CA LEU A 230 -0.84 6.80 -5.52
C LEU A 230 0.61 6.55 -5.96
N MET A 231 0.76 5.65 -6.92
CA MET A 231 2.01 5.44 -7.66
C MET A 231 1.73 5.47 -9.15
N LYS A 232 2.74 5.87 -9.93
CA LYS A 232 2.68 5.80 -11.39
C LYS A 232 3.55 4.66 -11.86
N TYR A 233 2.98 3.68 -12.52
CA TYR A 233 3.72 2.55 -13.08
C TYR A 233 3.45 2.44 -14.56
N LYS A 234 4.51 2.54 -15.37
CA LYS A 234 4.41 2.77 -16.82
C LYS A 234 3.60 4.06 -17.07
N ASP A 235 2.56 4.00 -17.90
CA ASP A 235 1.73 5.15 -18.26
C ASP A 235 0.46 5.31 -17.40
N ASN A 236 0.27 4.46 -16.41
CA ASN A 236 -0.95 4.40 -15.61
C ASN A 236 -0.71 4.73 -14.13
N TYR A 237 -1.76 5.19 -13.47
CA TYR A 237 -1.76 5.47 -12.04
C TYR A 237 -2.48 4.37 -11.28
N TYR A 238 -1.93 4.01 -10.13
CA TYR A 238 -2.46 2.94 -9.32
C TYR A 238 -2.70 3.43 -7.90
N PRO A 239 -3.82 3.03 -7.28
CA PRO A 239 -4.14 3.36 -5.90
C PRO A 239 -3.49 2.43 -4.90
N ASN A 240 -3.20 2.96 -3.71
CA ASN A 240 -2.97 2.14 -2.53
C ASN A 240 -4.19 1.26 -2.24
N LEU A 241 -4.00 0.09 -1.65
CA LEU A 241 -5.05 -0.88 -1.33
C LEU A 241 -6.22 -0.26 -0.55
N ALA A 242 -5.95 0.61 0.42
CA ALA A 242 -6.99 1.29 1.19
C ALA A 242 -7.81 2.24 0.29
N LEU A 243 -7.14 3.01 -0.56
CA LEU A 243 -7.79 3.90 -1.52
C LEU A 243 -8.58 3.11 -2.57
N ALA A 244 -8.03 2.02 -3.09
CA ALA A 244 -8.68 1.13 -4.04
C ALA A 244 -9.96 0.52 -3.46
N THR A 245 -9.90 0.08 -2.20
CA THR A 245 -11.05 -0.49 -1.47
C THR A 245 -12.12 0.58 -1.24
N TYR A 246 -11.72 1.80 -0.88
CA TYR A 246 -12.64 2.93 -0.75
C TYR A 246 -13.31 3.30 -2.08
N LEU A 247 -12.52 3.42 -3.16
CA LEU A 247 -13.02 3.72 -4.50
C LEU A 247 -14.03 2.69 -4.99
N TYR A 248 -13.74 1.40 -4.74
CA TYR A 248 -14.68 0.31 -4.99
C TYR A 248 -15.99 0.50 -4.21
N ALA A 249 -15.90 0.76 -2.91
CA ALA A 249 -17.08 0.98 -2.06
C ALA A 249 -17.90 2.20 -2.50
N ALA A 250 -17.23 3.25 -2.99
CA ALA A 250 -17.85 4.47 -3.49
C ALA A 250 -18.39 4.35 -4.93
N GLY A 251 -18.12 3.23 -5.63
CA GLY A 251 -18.58 3.01 -7.00
C GLY A 251 -17.93 3.94 -8.03
N THR A 252 -16.71 4.44 -7.76
CA THR A 252 -15.97 5.34 -8.64
C THR A 252 -14.56 4.84 -8.92
N ASN A 253 -14.04 5.13 -10.10
CA ASN A 253 -12.63 4.91 -10.46
C ASN A 253 -11.96 6.22 -10.89
N GLN A 254 -12.55 7.36 -10.53
CA GLN A 254 -12.07 8.69 -10.89
C GLN A 254 -11.51 9.39 -9.66
N LEU A 255 -10.38 10.06 -9.86
CA LEU A 255 -9.74 10.91 -8.86
C LEU A 255 -9.47 12.28 -9.48
N ILE A 256 -9.79 13.32 -8.72
CA ILE A 256 -9.38 14.69 -9.01
C ILE A 256 -8.25 15.04 -8.06
N ILE A 257 -7.11 15.40 -8.61
CA ILE A 257 -5.93 15.80 -7.85
C ILE A 257 -5.68 17.27 -8.07
N LYS A 258 -5.83 18.06 -7.00
CA LYS A 258 -5.42 19.47 -7.01
C LYS A 258 -3.97 19.59 -6.58
N ARG A 259 -3.21 20.35 -7.34
CA ARG A 259 -1.78 20.58 -7.09
C ARG A 259 -1.48 22.06 -6.97
N ASP A 260 -0.49 22.36 -6.15
CA ASP A 260 0.11 23.69 -6.00
C ASP A 260 1.64 23.62 -6.21
N GLN A 261 2.35 24.69 -5.88
CA GLN A 261 3.80 24.79 -6.06
C GLN A 261 4.61 23.80 -5.18
N LEU A 262 4.00 23.27 -4.12
CA LEU A 262 4.60 22.36 -3.13
C LEU A 262 4.27 20.89 -3.44
N GLY A 263 3.20 20.61 -4.19
CA GLY A 263 2.86 19.27 -4.64
C GLY A 263 1.37 19.00 -4.65
N ILE A 264 0.96 17.79 -4.25
CA ILE A 264 -0.45 17.41 -4.14
C ILE A 264 -1.05 18.07 -2.90
N LYS A 265 -2.03 18.94 -3.13
CA LYS A 265 -2.76 19.66 -2.08
C LYS A 265 -4.03 18.95 -1.66
N GLN A 266 -4.72 18.32 -2.62
CA GLN A 266 -6.00 17.64 -2.38
C GLN A 266 -6.18 16.48 -3.35
N ILE A 267 -6.71 15.36 -2.83
CA ILE A 267 -7.23 14.24 -3.63
C ILE A 267 -8.72 14.13 -3.32
N LYS A 268 -9.55 14.08 -4.37
CA LYS A 268 -11.01 13.90 -4.26
C LYS A 268 -11.44 12.75 -5.16
N ALA A 269 -12.26 11.86 -4.64
CA ALA A 269 -12.93 10.79 -5.39
C ALA A 269 -14.38 11.16 -5.66
#